data_AF-W8GYR8-F1
#
_entry.id   AF-W8GYR8-F1
#
_cell.length_a   1.000
_cell.length_b   1.000
_cell.length_c   1.000
_cell.angle_alpha   90.00
_cell.angle_beta   90.00
_cell.angle_gamma   90.00
#
_symmetry.space_group_name_H-M   'P 1'
#
loop_
_entity.id
_entity.type
_entity.pdbx_description
1 polymer ?
#
loop_
_entity_poly.entity_id
_entity_poly.type
_entity_poly.pdbx_seq_one_letter_code
_entity_poly.pdbx_strand_id
1 'polypeptide(L)'
;MIDYEKKGFFNIHTLVNKDNANISNSDNKHIYSQLMSGNGNSPMLGYLLNMNKQNLNDFKSIMFYNESNLASLINEAREMEELIDSSTLFLSKTNKKIKTHFSKVLEQRHSTRNFVYETMDLSTFSNIIQFSFGLSTRKLVYNDLQSTTRHYSSGGGLYPIDVFLYINNISGIAKGIYKYQPYTHSLHPLEVDKIDVESFFVGDNIDTSNMNFCVFFGYSINKNYVKYGELSLLNTFVELGGISHNFDLVCHSVHYTSCPIAGFNKSYLEKLLYLDGINDHIIFSNICGKE
;
A
#
# COMPACT_ATOMS: atom_id res chain seq x y z
N MET A 1 -28.76 -13.84 6.17
CA MET A 1 -28.69 -12.77 5.15
C MET A 1 -28.13 -11.56 5.87
N ILE A 2 -26.86 -11.25 5.67
CA ILE A 2 -26.18 -10.19 6.41
C ILE A 2 -26.59 -8.87 5.78
N ASP A 3 -27.20 -8.01 6.59
CA ASP A 3 -27.67 -6.68 6.19
C ASP A 3 -26.47 -5.73 6.05
N TYR A 4 -26.04 -5.54 4.80
CA TYR A 4 -24.88 -4.72 4.44
C TYR A 4 -25.12 -3.21 4.70
N GLU A 5 -26.35 -2.76 5.00
CA GLU A 5 -26.59 -1.35 5.41
C GLU A 5 -26.04 -1.06 6.81
N LYS A 6 -25.93 -2.06 7.70
CA LYS A 6 -25.48 -1.85 9.08
C LYS A 6 -23.98 -1.86 9.30
N LYS A 7 -23.17 -2.04 8.24
CA LYS A 7 -21.72 -1.79 8.27
C LYS A 7 -21.34 -0.35 7.87
N GLY A 8 -22.29 0.44 7.38
CA GLY A 8 -22.06 1.83 6.92
C GLY A 8 -22.33 2.93 7.96
N PHE A 9 -22.78 2.58 9.18
CA PHE A 9 -23.19 3.59 10.17
C PHE A 9 -22.11 4.05 11.15
N PHE A 10 -20.89 3.52 11.06
CA PHE A 10 -19.76 3.93 11.89
C PHE A 10 -18.78 4.81 11.10
N ASN A 11 -19.26 5.94 10.54
CA ASN A 11 -18.46 7.12 10.13
C ASN A 11 -19.27 8.20 9.35
N ILE A 12 -20.47 8.56 9.80
CA ILE A 12 -21.27 9.65 9.16
C ILE A 12 -20.67 11.07 9.39
N HIS A 13 -19.50 11.18 10.04
CA HIS A 13 -18.73 12.43 10.11
C HIS A 13 -17.46 12.47 9.26
N THR A 14 -17.16 11.42 8.48
CA THR A 14 -16.09 11.50 7.48
C THR A 14 -16.70 12.12 6.22
N LEU A 15 -16.80 13.45 6.27
CA LEU A 15 -17.16 14.30 5.15
C LEU A 15 -16.34 13.87 3.92
N VAL A 16 -17.00 13.23 2.95
CA VAL A 16 -16.69 13.53 1.55
C VAL A 16 -17.07 15.00 1.41
N ASN A 17 -16.13 15.88 1.73
CA ASN A 17 -16.19 17.24 1.24
C ASN A 17 -16.09 17.09 -0.27
N LYS A 18 -17.24 17.11 -0.96
CA LYS A 18 -17.27 17.70 -2.29
C LYS A 18 -16.54 19.03 -2.14
N ASP A 19 -15.50 19.19 -2.95
CA ASP A 19 -14.48 20.20 -2.86
C ASP A 19 -15.08 21.61 -3.08
N ASN A 20 -15.89 22.08 -2.13
CA ASN A 20 -16.49 23.41 -2.14
C ASN A 20 -15.42 24.50 -1.91
N ALA A 21 -14.17 24.10 -1.63
CA ALA A 21 -13.01 24.99 -1.55
C ALA A 21 -12.41 25.31 -2.94
N ASN A 22 -12.90 24.71 -4.02
CA ASN A 22 -12.45 25.02 -5.38
C ASN A 22 -12.99 26.37 -5.92
N ILE A 23 -13.41 27.28 -5.02
CA ILE A 23 -13.85 28.65 -5.31
C ILE A 23 -12.68 29.64 -5.33
N SER A 24 -11.50 29.24 -4.86
CA SER A 24 -10.26 29.99 -5.10
C SER A 24 -9.15 29.04 -5.52
N ASN A 25 -8.80 29.11 -6.81
CA ASN A 25 -7.63 28.46 -7.41
C ASN A 25 -6.35 29.10 -6.84
N SER A 26 -6.08 28.83 -5.56
CA SER A 26 -4.99 29.42 -4.80
C SER A 26 -3.93 28.35 -4.58
N ASP A 27 -2.70 28.63 -4.97
CA ASP A 27 -1.57 27.71 -4.77
C ASP A 27 -1.32 27.43 -3.27
N ASN A 28 -0.49 26.41 -2.99
CA ASN A 28 -0.13 26.04 -1.61
C ASN A 28 0.48 27.21 -0.82
N LYS A 29 1.07 28.20 -1.49
CA LYS A 29 1.64 29.39 -0.87
C LYS A 29 0.56 30.30 -0.29
N HIS A 30 -0.52 30.54 -1.04
CA HIS A 30 -1.66 31.30 -0.53
C HIS A 30 -2.35 30.60 0.64
N ILE A 31 -2.60 29.29 0.52
CA ILE A 31 -3.19 28.49 1.61
C ILE A 31 -2.32 28.58 2.87
N TYR A 32 -1.00 28.42 2.74
CA TYR A 32 -0.08 28.55 3.87
C TYR A 32 -0.12 29.93 4.53
N SER A 33 -0.23 31.01 3.75
CA SER A 33 -0.38 32.35 4.30
C SER A 33 -1.65 32.51 5.13
N GLN A 34 -2.78 31.95 4.67
CA GLN A 34 -4.04 31.99 5.42
C GLN A 34 -3.95 31.18 6.72
N LEU A 35 -3.26 30.04 6.71
CA LEU A 35 -2.98 29.23 7.91
C LEU A 35 -2.19 30.05 8.95
N MET A 36 -1.14 30.74 8.53
CA MET A 36 -0.30 31.56 9.43
C MET A 36 -1.04 32.77 10.00
N SER A 37 -2.00 33.32 9.27
CA SER A 37 -2.86 34.40 9.74
C SER A 37 -4.06 33.92 10.59
N GLY A 38 -4.21 32.61 10.81
CA GLY A 38 -5.34 32.03 11.54
C GLY A 38 -6.67 32.07 10.78
N ASN A 39 -6.64 32.39 9.49
CA ASN A 39 -7.81 32.53 8.63
C ASN A 39 -8.15 31.24 7.87
N GLY A 40 -7.35 30.19 8.02
CA GLY A 40 -7.55 28.89 7.36
C GLY A 40 -7.36 27.72 8.32
N ASN A 41 -7.93 26.57 7.96
CA ASN A 41 -7.74 25.30 8.65
C ASN A 41 -7.03 24.31 7.71
N SER A 42 -6.13 23.49 8.27
CA SER A 42 -5.47 22.40 7.53
C SER A 42 -5.71 21.07 8.26
N PRO A 43 -6.37 20.08 7.63
CA PRO A 43 -6.54 18.75 8.22
C PRO A 43 -5.21 18.09 8.61
N MET A 44 -4.17 18.27 7.78
CA MET A 44 -2.82 17.76 8.08
C MET A 44 -2.24 18.40 9.35
N LEU A 45 -2.38 19.73 9.50
CA LEU A 45 -1.94 20.41 10.71
C LEU A 45 -2.77 19.98 11.93
N GLY A 46 -4.08 19.85 11.76
CA GLY A 46 -4.97 19.32 12.79
C GLY A 46 -4.54 17.93 13.28
N TYR A 47 -4.22 17.03 12.35
CA TYR A 47 -3.66 15.71 12.67
C TYR A 47 -2.35 15.83 13.46
N LEU A 48 -1.39 16.64 13.00
CA LEU A 48 -0.12 16.83 13.70
C LEU A 48 -0.32 17.39 15.12
N LEU A 49 -1.21 18.37 15.28
CA LEU A 49 -1.52 18.98 16.57
C LEU A 49 -2.26 18.01 17.51
N ASN A 50 -3.09 17.11 16.97
CA ASN A 50 -3.75 16.06 17.73
C ASN A 50 -2.72 15.04 18.29
N MET A 51 -1.58 14.85 17.64
CA MET A 51 -0.50 13.99 18.15
C MET A 51 0.28 14.59 19.34
N ASN A 52 0.05 15.85 19.72
CA ASN A 52 0.72 16.46 20.87
C ASN A 52 0.33 15.84 22.22
N LYS A 53 -0.71 15.01 22.26
CA LYS A 53 -1.19 14.34 23.48
C LYS A 53 -1.56 12.90 23.15
N GLN A 54 -0.92 11.95 23.83
CA GLN A 54 -1.40 10.56 23.88
C GLN A 54 -2.31 10.41 25.10
N ASN A 55 -3.48 9.82 24.90
CA ASN A 55 -4.44 9.61 25.97
C ASN A 55 -4.13 8.31 26.73
N LEU A 56 -4.61 8.21 27.97
CA LEU A 56 -4.45 7.00 28.77
C LEU A 56 -4.99 5.73 28.07
N ASN A 57 -6.04 5.88 27.25
CA ASN A 57 -6.62 4.78 26.48
C ASN A 57 -5.63 4.23 25.44
N ASP A 58 -4.84 5.08 24.78
CA ASP A 58 -3.86 4.65 23.78
C ASP A 58 -2.79 3.77 24.43
N PHE A 59 -2.27 4.20 25.60
CA PHE A 59 -1.31 3.40 26.37
C PHE A 59 -1.88 2.07 26.81
N LYS A 60 -3.11 2.06 27.35
CA LYS A 60 -3.79 0.82 27.77
C LYS A 60 -3.95 -0.16 26.61
N SER A 61 -4.36 0.31 25.44
CA SER A 61 -4.50 -0.53 24.25
C SER A 61 -3.16 -1.10 23.79
N ILE A 62 -2.12 -0.28 23.71
CA ILE A 62 -0.78 -0.73 23.33
C ILE A 62 -0.27 -1.79 24.31
N MET A 63 -0.39 -1.55 25.62
CA MET A 63 0.03 -2.50 26.65
C MET A 63 -0.75 -3.81 26.54
N PHE A 64 -2.08 -3.74 26.41
CA PHE A 64 -2.92 -4.92 26.25
C PHE A 64 -2.50 -5.78 25.05
N TYR A 65 -2.26 -5.16 23.89
CA TYR A 65 -1.78 -5.88 22.70
C TYR A 65 -0.44 -6.56 22.91
N ASN A 66 0.46 -5.93 23.67
CA ASN A 66 1.79 -6.46 23.92
C ASN A 66 1.77 -7.59 24.96
N GLU A 67 0.98 -7.44 26.05
CA GLU A 67 0.84 -8.46 27.11
C GLU A 67 0.09 -9.71 26.63
N SER A 68 -0.95 -9.52 25.83
CA SER A 68 -1.78 -10.64 25.31
C SER A 68 -1.22 -11.29 24.04
N ASN A 69 -0.16 -10.73 23.47
CA ASN A 69 0.40 -11.13 22.17
C ASN A 69 -0.64 -11.15 21.02
N LEU A 70 -1.67 -10.31 21.12
CA LEU A 70 -2.82 -10.29 20.20
C LEU A 70 -2.41 -10.01 18.74
N ALA A 71 -1.37 -9.22 18.53
CA ALA A 71 -0.89 -8.95 17.18
C ALA A 71 -0.34 -10.22 16.48
N SER A 72 0.32 -11.11 17.21
CA SER A 72 0.77 -12.40 16.67
C SER A 72 -0.39 -13.33 16.38
N LEU A 73 -1.42 -13.37 17.24
CA LEU A 73 -2.65 -14.13 16.98
C LEU A 73 -3.36 -13.66 15.71
N ILE A 74 -3.50 -12.33 15.54
CA ILE A 74 -4.05 -11.75 14.32
C ILE A 74 -3.20 -12.18 13.12
N ASN A 75 -1.87 -12.03 13.20
CA ASN A 75 -0.95 -12.35 12.10
C ASN A 75 -1.04 -13.83 11.66
N GLU A 76 -1.17 -14.75 12.60
CA GLU A 76 -1.35 -16.18 12.30
C GLU A 76 -2.68 -16.43 11.58
N ALA A 77 -3.75 -15.78 12.03
CA ALA A 77 -5.08 -15.92 11.42
C ALA A 77 -5.21 -15.29 10.03
N ARG A 78 -4.32 -14.38 9.63
CA ARG A 78 -4.41 -13.64 8.36
C ARG A 78 -4.27 -14.49 7.11
N GLU A 79 -3.72 -15.69 7.20
CA GLU A 79 -3.75 -16.64 6.07
C GLU A 79 -5.19 -16.92 5.62
N MET A 80 -6.16 -16.89 6.53
CA MET A 80 -7.58 -17.11 6.24
C MET A 80 -8.25 -15.94 5.50
N GLU A 81 -7.58 -14.79 5.37
CA GLU A 81 -8.08 -13.64 4.59
C GLU A 81 -7.87 -13.83 3.09
N GLU A 82 -7.07 -14.82 2.67
CA GLU A 82 -6.76 -15.06 1.26
C GLU A 82 -7.87 -15.83 0.53
N LEU A 83 -8.19 -15.36 -0.66
CA LEU A 83 -9.16 -15.95 -1.59
C LEU A 83 -8.44 -16.90 -2.54
N ILE A 84 -8.82 -18.18 -2.46
CA ILE A 84 -8.28 -19.23 -3.32
C ILE A 84 -9.43 -19.85 -4.11
N ASP A 85 -9.43 -19.62 -5.42
CA ASP A 85 -10.38 -20.22 -6.35
C ASP A 85 -9.68 -20.55 -7.69
N SER A 86 -10.46 -20.91 -8.71
CA SER A 86 -9.96 -21.28 -10.03
C SER A 86 -9.26 -20.14 -10.79
N SER A 87 -9.51 -18.89 -10.40
CA SER A 87 -8.93 -17.69 -11.02
C SER A 87 -7.62 -17.25 -10.35
N THR A 88 -7.32 -17.76 -9.16
CA THR A 88 -6.10 -17.43 -8.41
C THR A 88 -4.84 -17.90 -9.16
N LEU A 89 -3.92 -16.97 -9.41
CA LEU A 89 -2.64 -17.22 -10.09
C LEU A 89 -1.52 -17.38 -9.06
N PHE A 90 -1.00 -18.59 -8.89
CA PHE A 90 0.13 -18.83 -7.99
C PHE A 90 1.45 -18.39 -8.62
N LEU A 91 2.23 -17.61 -7.88
CA LEU A 91 3.57 -17.20 -8.29
C LEU A 91 4.59 -18.24 -7.83
N SER A 92 5.58 -18.53 -8.68
CA SER A 92 6.61 -19.51 -8.35
C SER A 92 7.53 -18.98 -7.26
N LYS A 93 7.52 -19.57 -6.06
CA LYS A 93 8.51 -19.23 -5.02
C LYS A 93 9.92 -19.40 -5.58
N THR A 94 10.63 -18.29 -5.71
CA THR A 94 11.91 -18.30 -6.43
C THR A 94 13.03 -18.89 -5.60
N ASN A 95 13.87 -19.70 -6.27
CA ASN A 95 15.16 -20.11 -5.72
C ASN A 95 16.30 -19.16 -6.14
N LYS A 96 16.03 -18.18 -7.02
CA LYS A 96 17.05 -17.26 -7.53
C LYS A 96 17.29 -16.14 -6.51
N LYS A 97 18.45 -16.21 -5.86
CA LYS A 97 18.96 -15.12 -5.01
C LYS A 97 19.29 -13.90 -5.87
N ILE A 98 18.93 -12.71 -5.41
CA ILE A 98 19.43 -11.44 -5.94
C ILE A 98 20.96 -11.45 -5.80
N LYS A 99 21.67 -11.29 -6.92
CA LYS A 99 23.15 -11.36 -6.96
C LYS A 99 23.82 -9.99 -6.94
N THR A 100 23.08 -8.93 -7.22
CA THR A 100 23.60 -7.56 -7.29
C THR A 100 24.06 -7.11 -5.90
N HIS A 101 25.28 -6.57 -5.80
CA HIS A 101 25.79 -6.03 -4.55
C HIS A 101 24.90 -4.87 -4.07
N PHE A 102 24.57 -4.87 -2.78
CA PHE A 102 23.65 -3.88 -2.22
C PHE A 102 24.14 -2.44 -2.38
N SER A 103 25.45 -2.18 -2.24
CA SER A 103 26.04 -0.86 -2.50
C SER A 103 25.75 -0.37 -3.92
N LYS A 104 25.90 -1.24 -4.91
CA LYS A 104 25.60 -0.94 -6.30
C LYS A 104 24.12 -0.63 -6.51
N VAL A 105 23.22 -1.35 -5.85
CA VAL A 105 21.77 -1.04 -5.90
C VAL A 105 21.50 0.37 -5.37
N LEU A 106 22.10 0.74 -4.24
CA LEU A 106 21.93 2.08 -3.66
C LEU A 106 22.45 3.20 -4.56
N GLU A 107 23.63 2.99 -5.18
CA GLU A 107 24.25 3.95 -6.10
C GLU A 107 23.45 4.13 -7.39
N GLN A 108 22.88 3.05 -7.91
CA GLN A 108 22.13 3.06 -9.16
C GLN A 108 20.67 3.49 -8.98
N ARG A 109 20.12 3.39 -7.77
CA ARG A 109 18.71 3.67 -7.53
C ARG A 109 18.38 5.12 -7.88
N HIS A 110 17.46 5.28 -8.82
CA HIS A 110 16.82 6.53 -9.20
C HIS A 110 15.37 6.27 -9.63
N SER A 111 14.59 7.34 -9.76
CA SER A 111 13.18 7.26 -10.13
C SER A 111 12.99 7.49 -11.63
N THR A 112 12.48 6.47 -12.31
CA THR A 112 12.26 6.49 -13.77
C THR A 112 10.76 6.59 -14.05
N ARG A 113 10.39 7.43 -15.01
CA ARG A 113 9.00 7.66 -15.43
C ARG A 113 8.72 7.38 -16.90
N ASN A 114 9.78 7.16 -17.69
CA ASN A 114 9.70 6.79 -19.10
C ASN A 114 10.26 5.38 -19.24
N PHE A 115 9.56 4.50 -19.95
CA PHE A 115 9.95 3.10 -20.03
C PHE A 115 10.06 2.63 -21.48
N VAL A 116 10.86 1.60 -21.70
CA VAL A 116 10.88 0.86 -22.96
C VAL A 116 9.89 -0.29 -22.87
N TYR A 117 9.15 -0.51 -23.96
CA TYR A 117 8.23 -1.64 -24.05
C TYR A 117 9.00 -2.97 -24.08
N GLU A 118 9.15 -3.60 -22.93
CA GLU A 118 9.80 -4.90 -22.76
C GLU A 118 8.90 -5.83 -21.93
N THR A 119 8.73 -7.08 -22.35
CA THR A 119 7.96 -8.06 -21.57
C THR A 119 8.83 -8.57 -20.42
N MET A 120 8.37 -8.39 -19.18
CA MET A 120 9.09 -8.92 -18.02
C MET A 120 8.78 -10.40 -17.82
N ASP A 121 9.82 -11.20 -17.59
CA ASP A 121 9.69 -12.61 -17.27
C ASP A 121 8.92 -12.84 -15.96
N LEU A 122 8.04 -13.84 -15.93
CA LEU A 122 7.28 -14.24 -14.74
C LEU A 122 8.18 -14.47 -13.51
N SER A 123 9.35 -15.08 -13.72
CA SER A 123 10.28 -15.34 -12.63
C SER A 123 10.87 -14.06 -12.04
N THR A 124 11.13 -13.04 -12.85
CA THR A 124 11.61 -11.74 -12.38
C THR A 124 10.52 -11.00 -11.63
N PHE A 125 9.31 -10.98 -12.18
CA PHE A 125 8.14 -10.40 -11.51
C PHE A 125 7.88 -11.07 -10.15
N SER A 126 7.84 -12.40 -10.10
CA SER A 126 7.65 -13.15 -8.85
C SER A 126 8.74 -12.85 -7.82
N ASN A 127 10.01 -12.71 -8.23
CA ASN A 127 11.09 -12.27 -7.34
C ASN A 127 10.81 -10.89 -6.75
N ILE A 128 10.42 -9.94 -7.59
CA ILE A 128 10.13 -8.56 -7.15
C ILE A 128 9.02 -8.60 -6.10
N ILE A 129 7.89 -9.21 -6.43
CA ILE A 129 6.74 -9.29 -5.52
C ILE A 129 7.08 -10.00 -4.20
N GLN A 130 7.84 -11.09 -4.25
CA GLN A 130 8.25 -11.83 -3.04
C GLN A 130 9.13 -11.00 -2.11
N PHE A 131 10.17 -10.34 -2.63
CA PHE A 131 11.10 -9.57 -1.81
C PHE A 131 10.58 -8.19 -1.42
N SER A 132 9.65 -7.63 -2.20
CA SER A 132 9.03 -6.34 -1.89
C SER A 132 7.88 -6.48 -0.89
N PHE A 133 7.00 -7.45 -1.08
CA PHE A 133 5.70 -7.53 -0.39
C PHE A 133 5.42 -8.89 0.28
N GLY A 134 6.15 -9.94 -0.11
CA GLY A 134 5.95 -11.30 0.40
C GLY A 134 6.42 -11.54 1.82
N LEU A 135 6.16 -12.76 2.31
CA LEU A 135 6.63 -13.22 3.61
C LEU A 135 8.15 -13.45 3.61
N SER A 136 8.81 -12.99 4.66
CA SER A 136 10.19 -13.34 4.97
C SER A 136 10.28 -14.75 5.54
N THR A 137 11.42 -15.40 5.34
CA THR A 137 11.72 -16.71 5.96
C THR A 137 11.87 -16.62 7.48
N ARG A 138 12.07 -15.42 8.02
CA ARG A 138 12.14 -15.18 9.46
C ARG A 138 10.74 -15.33 10.08
N LYS A 139 10.65 -16.23 11.05
CA LYS A 139 9.52 -16.35 11.98
C LYS A 139 9.90 -15.79 13.35
N LEU A 140 8.95 -15.13 14.00
CA LEU A 140 9.08 -14.72 15.40
C LEU A 140 8.23 -15.66 16.25
N VAL A 141 8.78 -16.11 17.38
CA VAL A 141 8.06 -16.96 18.34
C VAL A 141 7.87 -16.17 19.61
N TYR A 142 6.60 -15.98 20.01
CA TYR A 142 6.22 -15.31 21.24
C TYR A 142 5.18 -16.17 21.96
N ASN A 143 5.50 -16.70 23.14
CA ASN A 143 4.61 -17.57 23.92
C ASN A 143 3.96 -18.68 23.06
N ASP A 144 4.80 -19.45 22.36
CA ASP A 144 4.42 -20.54 21.45
C ASP A 144 3.65 -20.15 20.17
N LEU A 145 3.33 -18.87 19.98
CA LEU A 145 2.72 -18.35 18.75
C LEU A 145 3.78 -18.00 17.71
N GLN A 146 3.59 -18.48 16.48
CA GLN A 146 4.47 -18.15 15.35
C GLN A 146 3.91 -16.97 14.56
N SER A 147 4.55 -15.81 14.66
CA SER A 147 4.24 -14.67 13.78
C SER A 147 5.11 -14.74 12.53
N THR A 148 4.45 -14.68 11.37
CA THR A 148 5.15 -14.47 10.11
C THR A 148 5.63 -13.02 10.01
N THR A 149 6.71 -12.77 9.27
CA THR A 149 7.24 -11.42 9.07
C THR A 149 7.35 -11.06 7.59
N ARG A 150 7.45 -9.77 7.28
CA ARG A 150 7.72 -9.27 5.93
C ARG A 150 9.19 -8.88 5.77
N HIS A 151 9.57 -8.55 4.54
CA HIS A 151 10.88 -7.94 4.23
C HIS A 151 10.97 -6.46 4.62
N TYR A 152 9.87 -5.87 5.10
CA TYR A 152 9.78 -4.52 5.64
C TYR A 152 9.26 -4.55 7.09
N SER A 153 9.51 -3.47 7.85
CA SER A 153 9.02 -3.31 9.22
C SER A 153 7.57 -2.85 9.26
N SER A 154 6.80 -3.33 10.24
CA SER A 154 5.43 -2.88 10.49
C SER A 154 5.21 -2.66 11.99
N GLY A 155 4.46 -1.61 12.32
CA GLY A 155 4.09 -1.31 13.70
C GLY A 155 3.37 -2.49 14.34
N GLY A 156 4.01 -3.12 15.32
CA GLY A 156 3.43 -4.24 16.04
C GLY A 156 3.18 -5.50 15.21
N GLY A 157 3.69 -5.59 13.97
CA GLY A 157 3.49 -6.75 13.09
C GLY A 157 2.06 -6.90 12.56
N LEU A 158 1.28 -5.82 12.52
CA LEU A 158 -0.12 -5.82 12.09
C LEU A 158 -0.29 -5.78 10.57
N TYR A 159 0.68 -5.19 9.85
CA TYR A 159 0.72 -5.12 8.39
C TYR A 159 -0.58 -4.59 7.75
N PRO A 160 -1.01 -3.35 8.07
CA PRO A 160 -2.32 -2.83 7.67
C PRO A 160 -2.46 -2.48 6.18
N ILE A 161 -1.37 -2.62 5.40
CA ILE A 161 -1.31 -2.28 3.98
C ILE A 161 -1.52 -3.53 3.12
N ASP A 162 -2.54 -3.50 2.27
CA ASP A 162 -2.79 -4.43 1.18
C ASP A 162 -2.17 -3.92 -0.12
N VAL A 163 -1.72 -4.84 -0.97
CA VAL A 163 -1.02 -4.54 -2.23
C VAL A 163 -1.91 -4.92 -3.40
N PHE A 164 -2.32 -3.92 -4.18
CA PHE A 164 -3.02 -4.10 -5.45
C PHE A 164 -2.06 -3.84 -6.60
N LEU A 165 -2.15 -4.63 -7.65
CA LEU A 165 -1.27 -4.59 -8.80
C LEU A 165 -2.11 -4.41 -10.05
N TYR A 166 -1.74 -3.45 -10.89
CA TYR A 166 -2.15 -3.47 -12.28
C TYR A 166 -1.04 -4.08 -13.11
N ILE A 167 -1.31 -5.22 -13.74
CA ILE A 167 -0.38 -5.93 -14.60
C ILE A 167 -0.60 -5.46 -16.04
N ASN A 168 0.46 -5.00 -16.70
CA ASN A 168 0.41 -4.56 -18.10
C ASN A 168 1.17 -5.53 -19.02
N ASN A 169 2.44 -5.79 -18.74
CA ASN A 169 3.33 -6.54 -19.63
C ASN A 169 4.25 -7.52 -18.88
N ILE A 170 3.65 -8.59 -18.35
CA ILE A 170 4.34 -9.69 -17.67
C ILE A 170 4.05 -11.00 -18.40
N SER A 171 5.09 -11.76 -18.72
CA SER A 171 4.94 -13.05 -19.41
C SER A 171 4.07 -14.01 -18.60
N GLY A 172 3.06 -14.60 -19.25
CA GLY A 172 2.18 -15.61 -18.65
C GLY A 172 1.13 -15.09 -17.67
N ILE A 173 0.99 -13.77 -17.48
CA ILE A 173 -0.07 -13.17 -16.67
C ILE A 173 -0.91 -12.25 -17.55
N ALA A 174 -2.23 -12.44 -17.54
CA ALA A 174 -3.14 -11.58 -18.28
C ALA A 174 -3.12 -10.14 -17.73
N LYS A 175 -3.19 -9.17 -18.63
CA LYS A 175 -3.34 -7.76 -18.29
C LYS A 175 -4.60 -7.55 -17.45
N GLY A 176 -4.50 -6.84 -16.33
CA GLY A 176 -5.63 -6.66 -15.40
C GLY A 176 -5.23 -6.19 -14.01
N ILE A 177 -6.21 -6.09 -13.13
CA ILE A 177 -6.03 -5.72 -11.72
C ILE A 177 -6.03 -6.98 -10.86
N TYR A 178 -5.11 -7.05 -9.92
CA TYR A 178 -4.96 -8.17 -9.01
C TYR A 178 -4.69 -7.68 -7.58
N LYS A 179 -5.21 -8.40 -6.58
CA LYS A 179 -4.76 -8.29 -5.20
C LYS A 179 -3.65 -9.30 -4.96
N TYR A 180 -2.51 -8.84 -4.45
CA TYR A 180 -1.43 -9.74 -4.05
C TYR A 180 -1.72 -10.36 -2.69
N GLN A 181 -1.54 -11.69 -2.62
CA GLN A 181 -1.82 -12.54 -1.48
C GLN A 181 -0.52 -13.17 -0.99
N PRO A 182 0.05 -12.67 0.10
CA PRO A 182 1.43 -12.97 0.40
C PRO A 182 1.70 -14.26 1.19
N TYR A 183 0.69 -14.90 1.80
CA TYR A 183 0.81 -16.21 2.45
C TYR A 183 0.90 -17.32 1.40
N THR A 184 -0.04 -17.33 0.45
CA THR A 184 -0.01 -18.25 -0.70
C THR A 184 0.99 -17.84 -1.77
N HIS A 185 1.51 -16.61 -1.73
CA HIS A 185 2.32 -16.00 -2.79
C HIS A 185 1.59 -16.10 -4.14
N SER A 186 0.40 -15.50 -4.21
CA SER A 186 -0.49 -15.57 -5.36
C SER A 186 -1.09 -14.21 -5.72
N LEU A 187 -1.67 -14.12 -6.91
CA LEU A 187 -2.45 -13.00 -7.38
C LEU A 187 -3.91 -13.44 -7.49
N HIS A 188 -4.80 -12.74 -6.80
CA HIS A 188 -6.24 -12.91 -6.97
C HIS A 188 -6.75 -11.81 -7.93
N PRO A 189 -7.31 -12.16 -9.10
CA PRO A 189 -7.81 -11.16 -10.04
C PRO A 189 -9.01 -10.43 -9.46
N LEU A 190 -9.11 -9.13 -9.74
CA LEU A 190 -10.33 -8.37 -9.50
C LEU A 190 -11.12 -8.32 -10.80
N GLU A 191 -12.39 -8.70 -10.75
CA GLU A 191 -13.30 -8.52 -11.88
C GLU A 191 -13.62 -7.04 -12.01
N VAL A 192 -13.15 -6.43 -13.10
CA VAL A 192 -13.36 -5.02 -13.42
C VAL A 192 -13.72 -4.88 -14.90
N ASP A 193 -14.85 -4.23 -15.17
CA ASP A 193 -15.41 -4.13 -16.53
C ASP A 193 -14.53 -3.32 -17.48
N LYS A 194 -14.00 -2.19 -16.99
CA LYS A 194 -13.19 -1.27 -17.79
C LYS A 194 -12.08 -0.68 -16.93
N ILE A 195 -10.85 -0.79 -17.43
CA ILE A 195 -9.67 -0.16 -16.85
C ILE A 195 -9.22 0.96 -17.80
N ASP A 196 -9.45 2.20 -17.38
CA ASP A 196 -8.79 3.37 -17.94
C ASP A 196 -7.47 3.61 -17.22
N VAL A 197 -6.37 3.30 -17.90
CA VAL A 197 -5.00 3.35 -17.36
C VAL A 197 -4.46 4.78 -17.34
N GLU A 198 -4.88 5.60 -18.31
CA GLU A 198 -4.48 7.01 -18.42
C GLU A 198 -5.00 7.80 -17.21
N SER A 199 -6.13 7.37 -16.65
CA SER A 199 -6.71 7.94 -15.43
C SER A 199 -6.02 7.53 -14.11
N PHE A 200 -5.01 6.64 -14.11
CA PHE A 200 -4.35 6.23 -12.85
C PHE A 200 -3.59 7.36 -12.18
N PHE A 201 -2.83 8.12 -12.96
CA PHE A 201 -1.94 9.15 -12.47
C PHE A 201 -2.35 10.52 -12.98
N VAL A 202 -2.01 11.55 -12.20
CA VAL A 202 -2.31 12.94 -12.54
C VAL A 202 -1.13 13.53 -13.31
N GLY A 203 -1.39 13.96 -14.54
CA GLY A 203 -0.41 14.58 -15.43
C GLY A 203 0.18 13.61 -16.47
N ASP A 204 0.84 14.17 -17.49
CA ASP A 204 1.27 13.44 -18.69
C ASP A 204 2.73 12.99 -18.66
N ASN A 205 3.38 13.04 -17.49
CA ASN A 205 4.82 12.79 -17.33
C ASN A 205 5.13 11.38 -16.80
N ILE A 206 4.15 10.47 -16.81
CA ILE A 206 4.28 9.09 -16.36
C ILE A 206 3.88 8.16 -17.50
N ASP A 207 4.84 7.35 -17.97
CA ASP A 207 4.64 6.40 -19.05
C ASP A 207 3.88 5.16 -18.55
N THR A 208 2.55 5.26 -18.61
CA THR A 208 1.64 4.15 -18.30
C THR A 208 1.50 3.15 -19.45
N SER A 209 2.01 3.49 -20.64
CA SER A 209 1.87 2.66 -21.84
C SER A 209 2.91 1.56 -21.87
N ASN A 210 4.17 1.89 -21.56
CA ASN A 210 5.30 0.96 -21.63
C ASN A 210 5.69 0.34 -20.28
N MET A 211 5.06 0.75 -19.17
CA MET A 211 5.32 0.13 -17.86
C MET A 211 5.01 -1.37 -17.87
N ASN A 212 5.69 -2.13 -17.00
CA ASN A 212 5.40 -3.55 -16.80
C ASN A 212 4.19 -3.74 -15.88
N PHE A 213 4.16 -3.00 -14.77
CA PHE A 213 3.06 -2.99 -13.81
C PHE A 213 3.13 -1.75 -12.91
N CYS A 214 2.03 -1.44 -12.23
CA CYS A 214 2.04 -0.50 -11.12
C CYS A 214 1.39 -1.12 -9.87
N VAL A 215 1.70 -0.51 -8.73
CA VAL A 215 1.33 -0.94 -7.39
C VAL A 215 0.50 0.16 -6.74
N PHE A 216 -0.65 -0.21 -6.19
CA PHE A 216 -1.47 0.67 -5.35
C PHE A 216 -1.52 0.10 -3.94
N PHE A 217 -1.24 0.96 -2.95
CA PHE A 217 -1.23 0.57 -1.54
C PHE A 217 -2.57 0.93 -0.91
N GLY A 218 -3.34 -0.09 -0.56
CA GLY A 218 -4.59 0.04 0.18
C GLY A 218 -4.33 -0.05 1.68
N TYR A 219 -4.86 0.88 2.46
CA TYR A 219 -4.75 0.88 3.92
C TYR A 219 -6.12 0.66 4.55
N SER A 220 -6.22 -0.36 5.40
CA SER A 220 -7.40 -0.63 6.22
C SER A 220 -7.18 -0.11 7.64
N ILE A 221 -7.87 0.97 8.01
CA ILE A 221 -7.70 1.66 9.31
C ILE A 221 -7.94 0.70 10.49
N ASN A 222 -8.98 -0.11 10.40
CA ASN A 222 -9.34 -1.08 11.44
C ASN A 222 -8.22 -2.08 11.78
N LYS A 223 -7.26 -2.36 10.87
CA LYS A 223 -6.18 -3.34 11.10
C LYS A 223 -5.19 -2.90 12.19
N ASN A 224 -5.06 -1.60 12.45
CA ASN A 224 -4.12 -1.09 13.45
C ASN A 224 -4.68 -0.04 14.41
N TYR A 225 -5.85 0.55 14.12
CA TYR A 225 -6.48 1.55 14.99
C TYR A 225 -6.75 1.05 16.40
N VAL A 226 -7.21 -0.20 16.55
CA VAL A 226 -7.51 -0.77 17.87
C VAL A 226 -6.27 -0.84 18.77
N LYS A 227 -5.07 -1.01 18.18
CA LYS A 227 -3.81 -1.01 18.92
C LYS A 227 -3.28 0.40 19.15
N TYR A 228 -3.28 1.25 18.12
CA TYR A 228 -2.49 2.49 18.10
C TYR A 228 -3.30 3.77 18.11
N GLY A 229 -4.63 3.72 18.02
CA GLY A 229 -5.49 4.90 17.97
C GLY A 229 -5.03 5.87 16.89
N GLU A 230 -4.88 7.14 17.25
CA GLU A 230 -4.43 8.20 16.34
C GLU A 230 -3.01 7.99 15.77
N LEU A 231 -2.14 7.23 16.46
CA LEU A 231 -0.79 6.93 15.97
C LEU A 231 -0.78 5.96 14.78
N SER A 232 -1.92 5.33 14.51
CA SER A 232 -2.06 4.34 13.43
C SER A 232 -1.68 4.93 12.07
N LEU A 233 -2.13 6.16 11.79
CA LEU A 233 -1.84 6.80 10.51
C LEU A 233 -0.36 7.14 10.37
N LEU A 234 0.28 7.67 11.43
CA LEU A 234 1.71 7.95 11.45
C LEU A 234 2.53 6.67 11.21
N ASN A 235 2.23 5.61 11.96
CA ASN A 235 2.92 4.32 11.80
C ASN A 235 2.73 3.76 10.40
N THR A 236 1.53 3.89 9.82
CA THR A 236 1.22 3.43 8.47
C THR A 236 2.01 4.19 7.41
N PHE A 237 2.17 5.51 7.52
CA PHE A 237 2.96 6.28 6.56
C PHE A 237 4.46 5.97 6.63
N VAL A 238 5.00 5.75 7.84
CA VAL A 238 6.39 5.30 8.02
C VAL A 238 6.57 3.91 7.41
N GLU A 239 5.65 2.99 7.69
CA GLU A 239 5.64 1.64 7.11
C GLU A 239 5.58 1.68 5.58
N LEU A 240 4.67 2.47 5.01
CA LEU A 240 4.50 2.65 3.58
C LEU A 240 5.77 3.19 2.91
N GLY A 241 6.43 4.17 3.53
CA GLY A 241 7.73 4.68 3.04
C GLY A 241 8.79 3.57 2.98
N GLY A 242 8.82 2.71 4.01
CA GLY A 242 9.66 1.52 4.04
C GLY A 242 9.32 0.51 2.94
N ILE A 243 8.02 0.25 2.71
CA ILE A 243 7.54 -0.65 1.65
C ILE A 243 7.94 -0.11 0.27
N SER A 244 7.60 1.16 -0.02
CA SER A 244 7.90 1.81 -1.31
C SER A 244 9.40 1.81 -1.58
N HIS A 245 10.23 2.16 -0.59
CA HIS A 245 11.66 2.17 -0.79
C HIS A 245 12.26 0.77 -0.97
N ASN A 246 11.77 -0.22 -0.20
CA ASN A 246 12.16 -1.62 -0.40
C ASN A 246 11.80 -2.10 -1.81
N PHE A 247 10.62 -1.74 -2.32
CA PHE A 247 10.22 -2.01 -3.70
C PHE A 247 11.20 -1.42 -4.71
N ASP A 248 11.57 -0.14 -4.55
CA ASP A 248 12.54 0.51 -5.45
C ASP A 248 13.90 -0.21 -5.47
N LEU A 249 14.41 -0.59 -4.30
CA LEU A 249 15.68 -1.31 -4.21
C LEU A 249 15.60 -2.70 -4.84
N VAL A 250 14.51 -3.41 -4.64
CA VAL A 250 14.30 -4.74 -5.23
C VAL A 250 14.23 -4.64 -6.76
N CYS A 251 13.48 -3.70 -7.32
CA CYS A 251 13.41 -3.47 -8.78
C CYS A 251 14.80 -3.22 -9.37
N HIS A 252 15.57 -2.28 -8.79
CA HIS A 252 16.93 -1.95 -9.23
C HIS A 252 17.87 -3.16 -9.14
N SER A 253 17.71 -4.01 -8.13
CA SER A 253 18.52 -5.20 -7.95
C SER A 253 18.37 -6.25 -9.06
N VAL A 254 17.26 -6.21 -9.81
CA VAL A 254 16.94 -7.11 -10.92
C VAL A 254 16.90 -6.38 -12.28
N HIS A 255 17.54 -5.21 -12.38
CA HIS A 255 17.69 -4.43 -13.63
C HIS A 255 16.39 -3.86 -14.20
N TYR A 256 15.41 -3.61 -13.33
CA TYR A 256 14.22 -2.79 -13.62
C TYR A 256 14.26 -1.53 -12.77
N THR A 257 13.44 -0.55 -13.10
CA THR A 257 13.34 0.70 -12.36
C THR A 257 11.92 0.90 -11.88
N SER A 258 11.75 1.87 -10.98
CA SER A 258 10.46 2.22 -10.41
C SER A 258 10.39 3.69 -10.06
N CYS A 259 9.19 4.19 -9.81
CA CYS A 259 8.97 5.52 -9.29
C CYS A 259 7.82 5.53 -8.29
N PRO A 260 8.03 6.04 -7.07
CA PRO A 260 6.96 6.43 -6.18
C PRO A 260 6.11 7.56 -6.80
N ILE A 261 4.79 7.44 -6.76
CA ILE A 261 3.87 8.43 -7.34
C ILE A 261 2.81 8.80 -6.30
N ALA A 262 2.79 10.07 -5.92
CA ALA A 262 1.76 10.65 -5.05
C ALA A 262 0.58 11.24 -5.83
N GLY A 263 0.81 11.65 -7.09
CA GLY A 263 -0.23 12.20 -7.96
C GLY A 263 -1.02 11.10 -8.64
N PHE A 264 -1.96 10.48 -7.93
CA PHE A 264 -2.85 9.45 -8.46
C PHE A 264 -4.32 9.83 -8.30
N ASN A 265 -5.18 9.32 -9.18
CA ASN A 265 -6.62 9.58 -9.10
C ASN A 265 -7.27 8.69 -8.04
N LYS A 266 -7.25 9.16 -6.79
CA LYS A 266 -7.78 8.42 -5.63
C LYS A 266 -9.23 7.98 -5.81
N SER A 267 -10.13 8.87 -6.25
CA SER A 267 -11.55 8.53 -6.38
C SER A 267 -11.82 7.46 -7.44
N TYR A 268 -11.07 7.49 -8.55
CA TYR A 268 -11.19 6.46 -9.57
C TYR A 268 -10.63 5.12 -9.07
N LEU A 269 -9.43 5.12 -8.47
CA LEU A 269 -8.78 3.90 -8.00
C LEU A 269 -9.53 3.23 -6.85
N GLU A 270 -10.11 3.97 -5.91
CA GLU A 270 -10.89 3.37 -4.82
C GLU A 270 -12.13 2.64 -5.34
N LYS A 271 -12.83 3.24 -6.31
CA LYS A 271 -13.96 2.57 -6.99
C LYS A 271 -13.50 1.33 -7.75
N LEU A 272 -12.40 1.44 -8.50
CA LEU A 272 -11.84 0.33 -9.28
C LEU A 272 -11.41 -0.85 -8.40
N LEU A 273 -10.94 -0.57 -7.18
CA LEU A 273 -10.41 -1.55 -6.24
C LEU A 273 -11.42 -1.98 -5.17
N TYR A 274 -12.68 -1.56 -5.30
CA TYR A 274 -13.77 -1.84 -4.34
C TYR A 274 -13.45 -1.40 -2.90
N LEU A 275 -12.77 -0.26 -2.76
CA LEU A 275 -12.45 0.34 -1.46
C LEU A 275 -13.50 1.39 -1.11
N ASP A 276 -13.91 1.40 0.16
CA ASP A 276 -15.05 2.20 0.60
C ASP A 276 -14.70 3.69 0.82
N GLY A 277 -13.41 4.06 0.86
CA GLY A 277 -12.96 5.42 1.15
C GLY A 277 -13.32 5.87 2.57
N ILE A 278 -13.68 4.94 3.46
CA ILE A 278 -14.04 5.17 4.85
C ILE A 278 -13.08 4.40 5.77
N ASN A 279 -13.07 3.08 5.67
CA ASN A 279 -12.11 2.21 6.36
C ASN A 279 -10.91 1.88 5.48
N ASP A 280 -11.18 1.63 4.20
CA ASP A 280 -10.21 1.14 3.23
C ASP A 280 -9.90 2.25 2.20
N HIS A 281 -8.63 2.63 2.12
CA HIS A 281 -8.19 3.79 1.36
C HIS A 281 -7.01 3.46 0.46
N ILE A 282 -6.98 3.94 -0.78
CA ILE A 282 -5.68 4.06 -1.48
C ILE A 282 -4.93 5.24 -0.89
N ILE A 283 -3.72 4.96 -0.40
CA ILE A 283 -2.87 5.96 0.25
C ILE A 283 -1.64 6.33 -0.58
N PHE A 284 -1.18 5.45 -1.49
CA PHE A 284 0.01 5.70 -2.29
C PHE A 284 0.14 4.73 -3.48
N SER A 285 1.12 4.98 -4.34
CA SER A 285 1.39 4.13 -5.49
C SER A 285 2.85 4.14 -5.93
N ASN A 286 3.26 3.07 -6.62
CA ASN A 286 4.52 3.00 -7.35
C ASN A 286 4.26 2.48 -8.77
N ILE A 287 5.08 2.89 -9.72
CA ILE A 287 5.14 2.31 -11.07
C ILE A 287 6.44 1.54 -11.24
N CYS A 288 6.45 0.50 -12.08
CA CYS A 288 7.66 -0.26 -12.43
C CYS A 288 7.71 -0.56 -13.93
N GLY A 289 8.89 -0.40 -14.50
CA GLY A 289 9.14 -0.69 -15.91
C GLY A 289 10.62 -0.85 -16.20
N LYS A 290 10.91 -1.17 -17.46
CA LYS A 290 12.28 -1.17 -17.98
C LYS A 290 12.66 0.22 -18.44
N GLU A 291 13.77 0.75 -17.93
CA GLU A 291 14.40 1.96 -18.50
C GLU A 291 15.15 1.65 -19.80
#